data_AF-J9EFF4-F1
#
_entry.id   AF-J9EFF4-F1
#
_cell.length_a   1.000
_cell.length_b   1.000
_cell.length_c   1.000
_cell.angle_alpha   90.00
_cell.angle_beta   90.00
_cell.angle_gamma   90.00
#
_symmetry.space_group_name_H-M   'P 1'
#
loop_
_entity.id
_entity.type
_entity.pdbx_description
1 polymer ?
#
loop_
_entity_poly.entity_id
_entity_poly.type
_entity_poly.pdbx_seq_one_letter_code
_entity_poly.pdbx_strand_id
1 'polypeptide(L)'
;VEWFKDGIPIDMDRAHLTYRSGVCTMELFSSRMDDAGTYRCEATNSLGTDYTECTVNSDALYLIDPSTNNFYLEYYSSLKKHRPSEYHIHDTWFSREEGQPRFIVKPFSTSCDEGGNATFSCRVIASSPPIVTWHKEADELKQSTKYMKKYTDNNYMIVINRVRPEDAGEYTVRAKNSYGSKEEVAFLKVTESTRRQSNLIVSEFEKRAYVMREPELFKERQSAPKFTFHLRSRLIQKNHPCKLICNVQGDPIPKVEWFKDGIPIDMDRAHLTYRSGVCTMELFSSRMDDAGTYRCEATNSLGTDYTECTVNVQG
;
A
#
# COMPACT_ATOMS: atom_id res chain seq x y z
N VAL A 1 -29.62 6.04 -8.02
CA VAL A 1 -29.35 5.69 -6.62
C VAL A 1 -29.41 6.98 -5.85
N GLU A 2 -30.32 7.07 -4.89
CA GLU A 2 -30.58 8.25 -4.06
C GLU A 2 -30.32 7.92 -2.60
N TRP A 3 -29.92 8.92 -1.80
CA TRP A 3 -29.59 8.73 -0.40
C TRP A 3 -30.42 9.65 0.49
N PHE A 4 -30.89 9.09 1.61
CA PHE A 4 -31.75 9.76 2.58
C PHE A 4 -31.18 9.61 3.98
N LYS A 5 -31.42 10.60 4.83
CA LYS A 5 -31.19 10.55 6.27
C LYS A 5 -32.51 10.83 6.99
N ASP A 6 -32.96 9.89 7.80
CA ASP A 6 -34.24 9.94 8.53
C ASP A 6 -35.44 10.25 7.61
N GLY A 7 -35.37 9.74 6.36
CA GLY A 7 -36.39 9.96 5.32
C GLY A 7 -36.25 11.26 4.52
N ILE A 8 -35.25 12.10 4.81
CA ILE A 8 -34.99 13.36 4.12
C ILE A 8 -33.81 13.17 3.14
N PRO A 9 -33.91 13.59 1.86
CA PRO A 9 -32.79 13.53 0.92
C PRO A 9 -31.54 14.23 1.47
N ILE A 10 -30.38 13.61 1.28
CA ILE A 10 -29.13 14.12 1.85
C ILE A 10 -28.63 15.33 1.08
N ASP A 11 -28.16 16.32 1.84
CA ASP A 11 -27.56 17.53 1.31
C ASP A 11 -26.18 17.24 0.68
N MET A 12 -26.06 17.52 -0.61
CA MET A 12 -24.87 17.24 -1.42
C MET A 12 -23.71 18.20 -1.13
N ASP A 13 -23.96 19.32 -0.43
CA ASP A 13 -22.88 20.23 -0.01
C ASP A 13 -22.02 19.63 1.11
N ARG A 14 -22.53 18.60 1.79
CA ARG A 14 -21.84 17.89 2.89
C ARG A 14 -21.54 16.43 2.58
N ALA A 15 -21.91 15.94 1.40
CA ALA A 15 -21.75 14.53 1.04
C ALA A 15 -21.12 14.37 -0.35
N HIS A 16 -20.16 13.46 -0.49
CA HIS A 16 -19.70 13.00 -1.78
C HIS A 16 -20.28 11.63 -2.09
N LEU A 17 -21.02 11.55 -3.19
CA LEU A 17 -21.59 10.30 -3.68
C LEU A 17 -20.76 9.79 -4.85
N THR A 18 -20.37 8.51 -4.81
CA THR A 18 -19.79 7.86 -5.98
C THR A 18 -20.55 6.60 -6.35
N TYR A 19 -20.69 6.36 -7.66
CA TYR A 19 -21.22 5.13 -8.21
C TYR A 19 -20.25 4.57 -9.25
N ARG A 20 -19.66 3.42 -8.97
CA ARG A 20 -18.75 2.76 -9.91
C ARG A 20 -18.90 1.24 -9.82
N SER A 21 -19.05 0.60 -10.98
CA SER A 21 -19.09 -0.87 -11.09
C SER A 21 -20.11 -1.55 -10.17
N GLY A 22 -21.30 -0.98 -10.01
CA GLY A 22 -22.37 -1.54 -9.16
C GLY A 22 -22.26 -1.21 -7.67
N VAL A 23 -21.22 -0.48 -7.25
CA VAL A 23 -21.04 -0.05 -5.87
C VAL A 23 -21.38 1.44 -5.77
N CYS A 24 -22.33 1.77 -4.90
CA CYS A 24 -22.62 3.15 -4.49
C CYS A 24 -22.00 3.41 -3.11
N THR A 25 -21.35 4.56 -2.97
CA THR A 25 -20.77 5.02 -1.70
C THR A 25 -21.18 6.45 -1.43
N MET A 26 -21.36 6.77 -0.16
CA MET A 26 -21.64 8.09 0.34
C MET A 26 -20.64 8.41 1.44
N GLU A 27 -19.89 9.50 1.27
CA GLU A 27 -18.94 10.01 2.25
C GLU A 27 -19.43 11.36 2.77
N LEU A 28 -19.71 11.45 4.08
CA LEU A 28 -20.03 12.72 4.72
C LEU A 28 -18.75 13.46 5.12
N PHE A 29 -18.67 14.73 4.74
CA PHE A 29 -17.54 15.58 5.10
C PHE A 29 -17.73 16.16 6.51
N SER A 30 -16.71 15.99 7.36
CA SER A 30 -16.65 16.56 8.71
C SER A 30 -17.85 16.16 9.58
N SER A 31 -17.83 14.92 10.09
CA SER A 31 -18.91 14.36 10.92
C SER A 31 -19.24 15.22 12.13
N ARG A 32 -20.53 15.42 12.38
CA ARG A 32 -21.09 16.23 13.46
C ARG A 32 -22.10 15.42 14.28
N MET A 33 -22.43 15.88 15.49
CA MET A 33 -23.41 15.20 16.36
C MET A 33 -24.81 15.13 15.73
N ASP A 34 -25.16 16.10 14.88
CA ASP A 34 -26.41 16.11 14.13
C ASP A 34 -26.39 15.18 12.91
N ASP A 35 -25.29 14.45 12.64
CA ASP A 35 -25.24 13.42 11.60
C ASP A 35 -25.73 12.05 12.10
N ALA A 36 -26.09 11.90 13.39
CA ALA A 36 -26.80 10.71 13.86
C ALA A 36 -28.17 10.63 13.19
N GLY A 37 -28.58 9.40 12.87
CA GLY A 37 -29.81 9.14 12.13
C GLY A 37 -29.74 7.85 11.33
N THR A 38 -30.85 7.50 10.70
CA THR A 38 -30.96 6.34 9.80
C THR A 38 -30.71 6.78 8.37
N TYR A 39 -29.64 6.26 7.78
CA TYR A 39 -29.30 6.51 6.39
C TYR A 39 -29.86 5.39 5.51
N ARG A 40 -30.52 5.78 4.42
CA ARG A 40 -31.07 4.88 3.42
C ARG A 40 -30.42 5.15 2.08
N CYS A 41 -29.99 4.09 1.40
CA CYS A 41 -29.61 4.13 -0.01
C CYS A 41 -30.68 3.41 -0.83
N GLU A 42 -31.27 4.11 -1.78
CA GLU A 42 -32.36 3.62 -2.62
C GLU A 42 -31.92 3.52 -4.08
N ALA A 43 -32.10 2.36 -4.68
CA ALA A 43 -31.77 2.09 -6.07
C ALA A 43 -33.04 1.74 -6.85
N THR A 44 -33.37 2.58 -7.84
CA THR A 44 -34.56 2.43 -8.68
C THR A 44 -34.15 2.15 -10.12
N ASN A 45 -34.81 1.18 -10.75
CA ASN A 45 -34.76 0.93 -12.19
C ASN A 45 -36.19 0.82 -12.76
N SER A 46 -36.33 0.51 -14.05
CA SER A 46 -37.64 0.41 -14.72
C SER A 46 -38.53 -0.75 -14.26
N LEU A 47 -38.01 -1.68 -13.45
CA LEU A 47 -38.71 -2.86 -12.96
C LEU A 47 -39.07 -2.76 -11.47
N GLY A 48 -38.49 -1.80 -10.74
CA GLY A 48 -38.79 -1.59 -9.34
C GLY A 48 -37.68 -0.86 -8.59
N THR A 49 -37.87 -0.80 -7.28
CA THR A 49 -37.00 -0.12 -6.34
C THR A 49 -36.60 -1.07 -5.23
N ASP A 50 -35.33 -1.06 -4.88
CA ASP A 50 -34.80 -1.74 -3.70
C ASP A 50 -33.98 -0.77 -2.86
N TYR A 51 -33.87 -1.02 -1.56
CA TYR A 51 -33.16 -0.13 -0.65
C TYR A 51 -32.43 -0.87 0.47
N THR A 52 -31.39 -0.24 0.99
CA THR A 52 -30.68 -0.68 2.20
C THR A 52 -30.60 0.46 3.19
N GLU A 53 -30.64 0.15 4.49
CA GLU A 53 -30.57 1.13 5.57
C GLU A 53 -29.48 0.81 6.59
N CYS A 54 -28.89 1.84 7.16
CA CYS A 54 -28.01 1.74 8.32
C CYS A 54 -28.29 2.88 9.31
N THR A 55 -28.25 2.60 10.60
CA THR A 55 -28.49 3.61 11.64
C THR A 55 -27.18 4.01 12.32
N VAL A 56 -26.89 5.30 12.31
CA VAL A 56 -25.76 5.93 13.01
C VAL A 56 -26.26 6.48 14.34
N ASN A 57 -25.80 5.90 15.45
CA ASN A 57 -26.26 6.28 16.80
C ASN A 57 -25.55 7.53 17.32
N SER A 58 -26.26 8.34 18.13
CA SER A 58 -25.69 9.51 18.83
C SER A 58 -24.56 9.16 19.80
N ASP A 59 -24.60 7.96 20.39
CA ASP A 59 -23.53 7.46 21.27
C ASP A 59 -22.24 7.15 20.49
N ALA A 60 -22.33 6.85 19.20
CA ALA A 60 -21.15 6.70 18.33
C ALA A 60 -20.49 8.05 18.01
N LEU A 61 -21.25 9.15 18.13
CA LEU A 61 -20.76 10.53 17.94
C LEU A 61 -20.26 11.16 19.24
N TYR A 62 -20.70 10.68 20.40
CA TYR A 62 -20.18 11.08 21.73
C TYR A 62 -18.71 10.68 21.94
N LEU A 63 -18.23 9.67 21.21
CA LEU A 63 -16.82 9.26 21.19
C LEU A 63 -15.93 10.18 20.33
N ILE A 64 -16.49 11.26 19.75
CA ILE A 64 -15.81 12.22 18.89
C ILE A 64 -15.60 13.56 19.64
N ASP A 65 -15.80 13.62 20.96
CA ASP A 65 -15.37 14.77 21.76
C ASP A 65 -13.82 14.84 21.75
N PRO A 66 -13.21 15.91 21.20
CA PRO A 66 -11.76 16.06 21.11
C PRO A 66 -11.06 16.08 22.48
N SER A 67 -11.81 16.26 23.58
CA SER A 67 -11.27 16.25 24.94
C SER A 67 -11.12 14.85 25.55
N THR A 68 -11.73 13.83 24.96
CA THR A 68 -11.60 12.44 25.41
C THR A 68 -10.90 11.61 24.34
N ASN A 69 -9.66 11.26 24.66
CA ASN A 69 -8.71 10.56 23.80
C ASN A 69 -9.12 9.09 23.52
N ASN A 70 -10.13 8.86 22.68
CA ASN A 70 -10.54 7.52 22.23
C ASN A 70 -10.93 7.53 20.75
N PHE A 71 -10.02 7.05 19.91
CA PHE A 71 -10.28 6.78 18.49
C PHE A 71 -10.55 5.29 18.29
N TYR A 72 -11.59 4.99 17.50
CA TYR A 72 -12.00 3.70 16.89
C TYR A 72 -12.96 2.81 17.69
N LEU A 73 -14.24 2.92 17.36
CA LEU A 73 -15.29 1.93 17.65
C LEU A 73 -16.24 1.75 16.46
N GLU A 74 -15.69 1.66 15.24
CA GLU A 74 -16.45 1.19 14.08
C GLU A 74 -16.26 -0.32 13.94
N TYR A 75 -17.08 -1.13 14.64
CA TYR A 75 -17.45 -2.54 14.30
C TYR A 75 -18.20 -3.25 15.46
N TYR A 76 -19.33 -2.71 15.96
CA TYR A 76 -20.10 -3.43 16.99
C TYR A 76 -21.60 -3.37 16.71
N SER A 77 -22.09 -4.43 16.07
CA SER A 77 -23.52 -4.71 15.96
C SER A 77 -24.10 -5.02 17.34
N SER A 78 -25.31 -4.49 17.55
CA SER A 78 -26.09 -4.36 18.79
C SER A 78 -26.50 -5.68 19.48
N LEU A 79 -26.08 -6.85 18.99
CA LEU A 79 -26.47 -8.15 19.54
C LEU A 79 -25.54 -8.69 20.64
N LYS A 80 -24.33 -8.13 20.82
CA LYS A 80 -23.37 -8.61 21.85
C LYS A 80 -23.69 -8.19 23.28
N LYS A 81 -24.62 -7.24 23.50
CA LYS A 81 -24.94 -6.74 24.85
C LYS A 81 -25.71 -7.74 25.74
N HIS A 82 -26.28 -8.80 25.18
CA HIS A 82 -27.17 -9.68 25.95
C HIS A 82 -26.53 -10.98 26.50
N ARG A 83 -25.27 -11.31 26.19
CA ARG A 83 -24.62 -12.55 26.70
C ARG A 83 -23.11 -12.43 27.01
N PRO A 84 -22.73 -11.75 28.11
CA PRO A 84 -21.31 -11.46 28.43
C PRO A 84 -20.43 -12.69 28.72
N SER A 85 -21.03 -13.82 29.10
CA SER A 85 -20.31 -15.06 29.45
C SER A 85 -20.06 -16.00 28.27
N GLU A 86 -20.79 -15.85 27.15
CA GLU A 86 -20.58 -16.66 25.93
C GLU A 86 -19.59 -16.00 24.94
N TYR A 87 -19.40 -14.68 25.03
CA TYR A 87 -18.55 -13.90 24.12
C TYR A 87 -17.37 -13.26 24.84
N HIS A 88 -16.67 -14.03 25.67
CA HIS A 88 -15.35 -13.65 26.15
C HIS A 88 -14.37 -13.71 24.96
N ILE A 89 -14.34 -12.64 24.18
CA ILE A 89 -13.27 -12.42 23.20
C ILE A 89 -12.05 -12.07 24.04
N HIS A 90 -11.05 -12.94 24.04
CA HIS A 90 -9.70 -12.51 24.35
C HIS A 90 -9.39 -11.38 23.37
N ASP A 91 -9.35 -10.14 23.87
CA ASP A 91 -8.92 -8.97 23.14
C ASP A 91 -7.55 -9.22 22.52
N THR A 92 -7.52 -9.75 21.31
CA THR A 92 -6.29 -9.81 20.53
C THR A 92 -6.09 -8.44 19.91
N TRP A 93 -5.52 -7.55 20.73
CA TRP A 93 -4.60 -6.49 20.37
C TRP A 93 -4.32 -6.36 18.86
N PHE A 94 -5.17 -5.64 18.11
CA PHE A 94 -4.78 -5.15 16.79
C PHE A 94 -3.84 -3.97 17.03
N SER A 95 -2.53 -4.23 17.04
CA SER A 95 -1.55 -3.18 17.36
C SER A 95 -1.67 -2.05 16.32
N ARG A 96 -1.72 -0.80 16.78
CA ARG A 96 -1.69 0.39 15.89
C ARG A 96 -0.45 0.39 14.98
N GLU A 97 0.64 -0.25 15.42
CA GLU A 97 1.84 -0.45 14.61
C GLU A 97 1.65 -1.43 13.43
N GLU A 98 0.60 -2.24 13.47
CA GLU A 98 0.21 -3.18 12.42
C GLU A 98 -0.71 -2.57 11.38
N GLY A 99 -1.51 -1.58 11.78
CA GLY A 99 -2.37 -0.82 10.87
C GLY A 99 -1.64 0.22 10.02
N GLN A 100 -0.51 0.78 10.50
CA GLN A 100 0.20 1.89 9.83
C GLN A 100 0.86 1.45 8.50
N PRO A 101 1.15 2.39 7.58
CA PRO A 101 1.78 2.07 6.31
C PRO A 101 3.19 1.51 6.50
N ARG A 102 3.62 0.64 5.60
CA ARG A 102 4.90 -0.05 5.67
C ARG A 102 5.58 -0.01 4.32
N PHE A 103 6.82 0.47 4.31
CA PHE A 103 7.68 0.39 3.15
C PHE A 103 8.26 -1.01 3.04
N ILE A 104 7.72 -1.81 2.12
CA ILE A 104 8.22 -3.15 1.83
C ILE A 104 9.36 -3.13 0.80
N VAL A 105 9.41 -2.07 -0.01
CA VAL A 105 10.57 -1.68 -0.79
C VAL A 105 10.85 -0.22 -0.47
N LYS A 106 12.03 0.03 0.10
CA LYS A 106 12.50 1.38 0.40
C LYS A 106 13.07 2.04 -0.86
N PRO A 107 13.01 3.37 -0.99
CA PRO A 107 13.70 4.06 -2.06
C PRO A 107 15.21 3.91 -1.89
N PHE A 108 15.90 3.65 -3.01
CA PHE A 108 17.36 3.56 -3.03
C PHE A 108 17.96 4.91 -3.43
N SER A 109 19.08 5.27 -2.79
CA SER A 109 19.84 6.45 -3.17
C SER A 109 20.45 6.25 -4.55
N THR A 110 20.45 7.30 -5.38
CA THR A 110 20.84 7.21 -6.79
C THR A 110 21.77 8.35 -7.19
N SER A 111 22.51 8.15 -8.28
CA SER A 111 23.36 9.15 -8.90
C SER A 111 22.93 9.41 -10.34
N CYS A 112 22.91 10.67 -10.75
CA CYS A 112 22.51 11.08 -12.09
C CYS A 112 23.48 12.14 -12.62
N ASP A 113 23.80 12.10 -13.91
CA ASP A 113 24.54 13.17 -14.57
C ASP A 113 23.64 14.39 -14.78
N GLU A 114 24.24 15.57 -14.74
CA GLU A 114 23.53 16.81 -15.04
C GLU A 114 22.83 16.76 -16.42
N GLY A 115 21.56 17.12 -16.45
CA GLY A 115 20.67 17.05 -17.61
C GLY A 115 19.94 15.71 -17.77
N GLY A 116 20.35 14.66 -17.05
CA GLY A 116 19.70 13.35 -17.04
C GLY A 116 18.39 13.31 -16.25
N ASN A 117 17.82 12.12 -16.07
CA ASN A 117 16.60 11.91 -15.27
C ASN A 117 16.91 10.96 -14.09
N ALA A 118 16.57 11.37 -12.87
CA ALA A 118 16.67 10.53 -11.69
C ALA A 118 15.31 9.93 -11.34
N THR A 119 15.28 8.70 -10.85
CA THR A 119 14.05 8.02 -10.45
C THR A 119 14.18 7.48 -9.04
N PHE A 120 13.22 7.79 -8.18
CA PHE A 120 13.01 7.10 -6.92
C PHE A 120 11.74 6.27 -7.00
N SER A 121 11.80 5.06 -6.46
CA SER A 121 10.65 4.17 -6.38
C SER A 121 10.60 3.49 -5.02
N CYS A 122 9.40 3.30 -4.49
CA CYS A 122 9.18 2.56 -3.27
C CYS A 122 7.88 1.75 -3.39
N ARG A 123 7.72 0.80 -2.48
CA ARG A 123 6.46 0.07 -2.34
C ARG A 123 5.95 0.15 -0.93
N VAL A 124 4.67 0.47 -0.84
CA VAL A 124 3.98 0.66 0.42
C VAL A 124 2.81 -0.29 0.49
N ILE A 125 2.67 -0.97 1.63
CA ILE A 125 1.45 -1.69 1.99
C ILE A 125 0.88 -1.06 3.25
N ALA A 126 -0.44 -1.08 3.38
CA ALA A 126 -1.13 -0.52 4.52
C ALA A 126 -2.49 -1.22 4.65
N SER A 127 -3.03 -1.28 5.88
CA SER A 127 -4.35 -1.88 6.14
C SER A 127 -5.49 -1.08 5.50
N SER A 128 -5.26 0.20 5.19
CA SER A 128 -6.12 1.08 4.40
C SER A 128 -5.26 1.81 3.36
N PRO A 129 -5.80 2.15 2.16
CA PRO A 129 -5.04 2.81 1.11
C PRO A 129 -4.28 4.03 1.62
N PRO A 130 -2.93 4.05 1.52
CA PRO A 130 -2.16 5.14 2.08
C PRO A 130 -2.06 6.30 1.11
N ILE A 131 -2.03 7.52 1.65
CA ILE A 131 -1.62 8.72 0.93
C ILE A 131 -0.10 8.77 0.92
N VAL A 132 0.50 8.77 -0.27
CA VAL A 132 1.97 8.80 -0.44
C VAL A 132 2.40 10.13 -1.06
N THR A 133 3.26 10.84 -0.33
CA THR A 133 3.83 12.14 -0.74
C THR A 133 5.36 12.08 -0.76
N TRP A 134 5.95 12.83 -1.69
CA TRP A 134 7.41 12.97 -1.83
C TRP A 134 7.79 14.39 -1.45
N HIS A 135 8.88 14.53 -0.71
CA HIS A 135 9.38 15.78 -0.16
C HIS A 135 10.86 15.93 -0.54
N LYS A 136 11.29 17.16 -0.80
CA LYS A 136 12.70 17.54 -0.78
C LYS A 136 12.85 18.51 0.37
N GLU A 137 13.69 18.19 1.33
CA GLU A 137 13.77 18.93 2.60
C GLU A 137 12.38 18.98 3.28
N ALA A 138 11.84 20.17 3.55
CA ALA A 138 10.53 20.35 4.18
C ALA A 138 9.35 20.49 3.19
N ASP A 139 9.64 20.63 1.89
CA ASP A 139 8.64 20.98 0.89
C ASP A 139 8.08 19.75 0.17
N GLU A 140 6.74 19.66 0.12
CA GLU A 140 6.07 18.63 -0.65
C GLU A 140 6.19 18.89 -2.16
N LEU A 141 6.79 17.93 -2.87
CA LEU A 141 6.95 17.98 -4.31
C LEU A 141 5.61 17.69 -4.97
N LYS A 142 5.01 18.66 -5.66
CA LYS A 142 3.75 18.48 -6.40
C LYS A 142 4.00 17.90 -7.80
N GLN A 143 2.99 17.27 -8.38
CA GLN A 143 3.04 16.77 -9.77
C GLN A 143 3.36 17.92 -10.72
N SER A 144 4.39 17.76 -11.55
CA SER A 144 4.82 18.76 -12.54
C SER A 144 5.66 18.12 -13.65
N THR A 145 6.06 18.90 -14.66
CA THR A 145 7.02 18.44 -15.69
C THR A 145 8.40 18.14 -15.12
N LYS A 146 8.78 18.82 -14.03
CA LYS A 146 10.02 18.54 -13.29
C LYS A 146 9.89 17.28 -12.44
N TYR A 147 8.78 17.12 -11.73
CA TYR A 147 8.50 16.05 -10.79
C TYR A 147 7.32 15.21 -11.25
N MET A 148 7.60 14.12 -11.96
CA MET A 148 6.59 13.24 -12.54
C MET A 148 6.34 12.04 -11.63
N LYS A 149 5.23 12.03 -10.90
CA LYS A 149 4.80 10.91 -10.08
C LYS A 149 3.99 9.90 -10.89
N LYS A 150 4.19 8.61 -10.61
CA LYS A 150 3.43 7.49 -11.17
C LYS A 150 3.12 6.50 -10.06
N TYR A 151 1.84 6.35 -9.74
CA TYR A 151 1.36 5.46 -8.68
C TYR A 151 0.53 4.35 -9.32
N THR A 152 0.87 3.11 -9.03
CA THR A 152 0.19 1.93 -9.60
C THR A 152 0.17 0.83 -8.56
N ASP A 153 -1.03 0.46 -8.10
CA ASP A 153 -1.25 -0.47 -7.01
C ASP A 153 -0.45 -0.05 -5.75
N ASN A 154 0.51 -0.88 -5.35
CA ASN A 154 1.41 -0.64 -4.22
C ASN A 154 2.76 -0.03 -4.64
N ASN A 155 2.93 0.35 -5.91
CA ASN A 155 4.16 0.95 -6.43
C ASN A 155 4.02 2.47 -6.52
N TYR A 156 4.95 3.19 -5.88
CA TYR A 156 4.98 4.64 -5.88
C TYR A 156 6.32 5.11 -6.42
N MET A 157 6.29 5.85 -7.52
CA MET A 157 7.49 6.31 -8.21
C MET A 157 7.43 7.82 -8.44
N ILE A 158 8.58 8.49 -8.35
CA ILE A 158 8.79 9.86 -8.78
C ILE A 158 10.00 9.93 -9.71
N VAL A 159 9.83 10.63 -10.83
CA VAL A 159 10.90 10.92 -11.78
C VAL A 159 11.22 12.40 -11.73
N ILE A 160 12.48 12.73 -11.49
CA ILE A 160 13.03 14.08 -11.51
C ILE A 160 13.68 14.29 -12.88
N ASN A 161 13.02 15.06 -13.74
CA ASN A 161 13.48 15.29 -15.10
C ASN A 161 14.54 16.39 -15.17
N ARG A 162 15.50 16.25 -16.10
CA ARG A 162 16.55 17.25 -16.36
C ARG A 162 17.23 17.72 -15.07
N VAL A 163 17.83 16.77 -14.37
CA VAL A 163 18.51 16.96 -13.10
C VAL A 163 19.58 18.05 -13.21
N ARG A 164 19.61 18.94 -12.23
CA ARG A 164 20.58 20.03 -12.07
C ARG A 164 21.31 19.85 -10.73
N PRO A 165 22.47 20.51 -10.54
CA PRO A 165 23.19 20.45 -9.26
C PRO A 165 22.32 20.82 -8.05
N GLU A 166 21.36 21.75 -8.21
CA GLU A 166 20.40 22.17 -7.18
C GLU A 166 19.38 21.09 -6.76
N ASP A 167 19.16 20.07 -7.61
CA ASP A 167 18.28 18.94 -7.27
C ASP A 167 18.99 17.92 -6.38
N ALA A 168 20.31 18.00 -6.21
CA ALA A 168 21.04 17.11 -5.31
C ALA A 168 20.50 17.23 -3.87
N GLY A 169 20.64 16.14 -3.11
CA GLY A 169 20.32 16.13 -1.69
C GLY A 169 19.30 15.07 -1.31
N GLU A 170 18.64 15.30 -0.19
CA GLU A 170 17.76 14.36 0.49
C GLU A 170 16.33 14.44 -0.04
N TYR A 171 15.75 13.28 -0.33
CA TYR A 171 14.36 13.10 -0.71
C TYR A 171 13.68 12.15 0.27
N THR A 172 12.54 12.60 0.81
CA THR A 172 11.77 11.85 1.80
C THR A 172 10.44 11.43 1.20
N VAL A 173 10.14 10.14 1.26
CA VAL A 173 8.80 9.63 0.93
C VAL A 173 8.03 9.39 2.22
N ARG A 174 6.84 9.97 2.32
CA ARG A 174 5.92 9.84 3.45
C ARG A 174 4.68 9.07 3.01
N ALA A 175 4.39 7.98 3.70
CA ALA A 175 3.15 7.23 3.55
C ALA A 175 2.30 7.39 4.81
N LYS A 176 1.04 7.84 4.65
CA LYS A 176 0.11 8.07 5.75
C LYS A 176 -1.21 7.36 5.53
N ASN A 177 -1.75 6.72 6.56
CA ASN A 177 -3.12 6.24 6.60
C ASN A 177 -3.79 6.60 7.94
N SER A 178 -4.99 6.07 8.17
CA SER A 178 -5.78 6.28 9.39
C SER A 178 -5.08 5.81 10.68
N TYR A 179 -4.16 4.86 10.58
CA TYR A 179 -3.47 4.27 11.74
C TYR A 179 -2.13 4.94 12.06
N GLY A 180 -1.52 5.63 11.09
CA GLY A 180 -0.29 6.38 11.32
C GLY A 180 0.42 6.81 10.04
N SER A 181 1.67 7.25 10.20
CA SER A 181 2.55 7.64 9.11
C SER A 181 3.92 7.00 9.24
N LYS A 182 4.52 6.64 8.11
CA LYS A 182 5.92 6.23 8.01
C LYS A 182 6.63 7.04 6.94
N GLU A 183 7.92 7.20 7.12
CA GLU A 183 8.80 7.93 6.22
C GLU A 183 10.04 7.10 5.91
N GLU A 184 10.55 7.25 4.70
CA GLU A 184 11.83 6.71 4.27
C GLU A 184 12.58 7.76 3.47
N VAL A 185 13.91 7.69 3.54
CA VAL A 185 14.81 8.71 2.99
C VAL A 185 15.71 8.10 1.92
N ALA A 186 15.96 8.84 0.84
CA ALA A 186 16.94 8.51 -0.19
C ALA A 186 17.69 9.76 -0.65
N PHE A 187 18.91 9.58 -1.13
CA PHE A 187 19.77 10.67 -1.58
C PHE A 187 19.94 10.69 -3.11
N LEU A 188 19.90 11.88 -3.70
CA LEU A 188 20.30 12.13 -5.08
C LEU A 188 21.69 12.75 -5.12
N LYS A 189 22.63 12.08 -5.77
CA LYS A 189 23.93 12.65 -6.13
C LYS A 189 23.91 13.13 -7.58
N VAL A 190 24.36 14.36 -7.83
CA VAL A 190 24.47 14.89 -9.19
C VAL A 190 25.94 14.96 -9.59
N THR A 191 26.28 14.34 -10.72
CA THR A 191 27.62 14.40 -11.28
C THR A 191 27.65 15.50 -12.33
N GLU A 192 28.48 16.53 -12.13
CA GLU A 192 28.67 17.58 -13.12
C GLU A 192 29.25 16.99 -14.41
N SER A 193 28.59 17.26 -15.54
CA SER A 193 29.16 16.93 -16.83
C SER A 193 30.27 17.95 -17.10
N THR A 194 31.55 17.55 -16.99
CA THR A 194 32.69 18.39 -17.39
C THR A 194 32.73 18.53 -18.90
N ARG A 195 31.77 19.24 -19.49
CA ARG A 195 31.91 19.83 -20.83
C ARG A 195 32.81 21.05 -20.73
N ARG A 196 34.12 20.83 -20.56
CA ARG A 196 35.09 21.79 -21.05
C ARG A 196 35.03 21.76 -22.57
N GLN A 197 34.73 22.91 -23.17
CA GLN A 197 34.87 23.15 -24.59
C GLN A 197 36.25 22.62 -25.05
N SER A 198 36.27 21.57 -25.85
CA SER A 198 37.42 21.21 -26.68
C SER A 198 36.99 21.20 -28.14
N ASN A 199 36.52 22.36 -28.61
CA ASN A 199 36.80 22.72 -29.99
C ASN A 199 38.26 23.18 -30.00
N LEU A 200 39.20 22.28 -30.27
CA LEU A 200 40.52 22.59 -30.84
C LEU A 200 41.20 21.25 -31.24
N ILE A 201 41.15 20.97 -32.54
CA ILE A 201 42.02 20.05 -33.31
C ILE A 201 41.87 18.56 -32.99
N VAL A 202 40.98 17.89 -33.72
CA VAL A 202 41.04 16.43 -33.92
C VAL A 202 42.30 16.15 -34.75
N SER A 203 43.37 15.69 -34.09
CA SER A 203 44.58 15.24 -34.78
C SER A 203 44.42 13.78 -35.22
N GLU A 204 44.87 13.49 -36.44
CA GLU A 204 44.83 12.21 -37.15
C GLU A 204 45.38 10.98 -36.37
N PHE A 205 46.00 11.21 -35.21
CA PHE A 205 46.57 10.18 -34.34
C PHE A 205 45.56 9.41 -33.47
N GLU A 206 44.33 9.92 -33.28
CA GLU A 206 43.32 9.27 -32.44
C GLU A 206 42.65 8.05 -33.11
N LYS A 207 42.88 7.82 -34.41
CA LYS A 207 42.36 6.65 -35.15
C LYS A 207 42.99 5.30 -34.76
N ARG A 208 43.99 5.25 -33.85
CA ARG A 208 44.75 4.02 -33.56
C ARG A 208 44.75 3.52 -32.12
N ALA A 209 43.99 4.11 -31.19
CA ALA A 209 43.92 3.61 -29.82
C ALA A 209 42.49 3.47 -29.25
N TYR A 210 41.48 3.52 -30.11
CA TYR A 210 40.10 3.18 -29.73
C TYR A 210 39.90 1.65 -29.75
N VAL A 211 40.72 0.93 -28.97
CA VAL A 211 40.29 -0.37 -28.47
C VAL A 211 39.35 -0.03 -27.33
N MET A 212 38.05 0.09 -27.66
CA MET A 212 37.01 0.07 -26.66
C MET A 212 37.25 -1.19 -25.81
N ARG A 213 37.72 -1.03 -24.57
CA ARG A 213 37.32 -1.98 -23.55
C ARG A 213 35.81 -1.86 -23.53
N GLU A 214 35.15 -2.90 -24.06
CA GLU A 214 33.73 -3.12 -23.89
C GLU A 214 33.40 -2.71 -22.44
N PRO A 215 32.52 -1.72 -22.22
CA PRO A 215 32.18 -1.33 -20.87
C PRO A 215 31.74 -2.62 -20.19
N GLU A 216 32.46 -3.03 -19.14
CA GLU A 216 31.99 -4.12 -18.31
C GLU A 216 30.62 -3.67 -17.85
N LEU A 217 29.57 -4.21 -18.50
CA LEU A 217 28.20 -4.08 -18.06
C LEU A 217 28.30 -4.33 -16.57
N PHE A 218 27.88 -3.36 -15.74
CA PHE A 218 27.69 -3.59 -14.32
C PHE A 218 26.76 -4.81 -14.23
N LYS A 219 27.34 -6.00 -14.12
CA LYS A 219 26.61 -7.24 -13.90
C LYS A 219 26.06 -7.05 -12.50
N GLU A 220 24.81 -6.63 -12.40
CA GLU A 220 24.06 -6.70 -11.15
C GLU A 220 24.36 -8.07 -10.55
N ARG A 221 24.93 -8.08 -9.35
CA ARG A 221 25.39 -9.33 -8.75
C ARG A 221 24.15 -10.17 -8.52
N GLN A 222 24.03 -11.27 -9.27
CA GLN A 222 22.98 -12.26 -9.07
C GLN A 222 22.92 -12.61 -7.57
N SER A 223 21.72 -12.78 -7.05
CA SER A 223 21.45 -13.00 -5.64
C SER A 223 20.40 -14.09 -5.44
N ALA A 224 20.64 -14.96 -4.46
CA ALA A 224 19.63 -15.91 -3.99
C ALA A 224 18.42 -15.16 -3.42
N PRO A 225 17.23 -15.78 -3.38
CA PRO A 225 16.04 -15.16 -2.86
C PRO A 225 16.25 -14.74 -1.41
N LYS A 226 15.76 -13.57 -1.03
CA LYS A 226 15.81 -13.06 0.34
C LYS A 226 14.53 -12.31 0.66
N PHE A 227 13.80 -12.78 1.66
CA PHE A 227 12.66 -12.04 2.19
C PHE A 227 13.15 -10.80 2.94
N THR A 228 12.73 -9.63 2.47
CA THR A 228 12.99 -8.33 3.12
C THR A 228 11.78 -7.87 3.94
N PHE A 229 10.62 -8.48 3.70
CA PHE A 229 9.43 -8.31 4.52
C PHE A 229 8.78 -9.66 4.76
N HIS A 230 8.74 -10.07 6.02
CA HIS A 230 8.24 -11.37 6.44
C HIS A 230 6.73 -11.34 6.71
N LEU A 231 6.10 -12.50 6.54
CA LEU A 231 4.73 -12.75 6.98
C LEU A 231 4.58 -12.50 8.48
N ARG A 232 3.35 -12.18 8.89
CA ARG A 232 3.00 -11.99 10.30
C ARG A 232 1.74 -12.74 10.63
N SER A 233 1.73 -13.37 11.79
CA SER A 233 0.58 -14.11 12.29
C SER A 233 -0.60 -13.17 12.52
N ARG A 234 -1.82 -13.67 12.29
CA ARG A 234 -3.05 -12.86 12.37
C ARG A 234 -4.17 -13.64 13.02
N LEU A 235 -5.04 -12.91 13.69
CA LEU A 235 -6.37 -13.39 14.07
C LEU A 235 -7.41 -12.77 13.13
N ILE A 236 -8.26 -13.59 12.54
CA ILE A 236 -9.28 -13.19 11.58
C ILE A 236 -10.64 -13.65 12.08
N GLN A 237 -11.68 -12.84 11.87
CA GLN A 237 -13.06 -13.24 12.13
C GLN A 237 -13.62 -13.98 10.91
N LYS A 238 -14.45 -14.98 11.16
CA LYS A 238 -15.14 -15.73 10.12
C LYS A 238 -15.89 -14.76 9.21
N ASN A 239 -15.94 -15.11 7.91
CA ASN A 239 -16.50 -14.34 6.80
C ASN A 239 -15.77 -13.04 6.45
N HIS A 240 -14.68 -12.68 7.13
CA HIS A 240 -13.88 -11.50 6.79
C HIS A 240 -12.72 -11.86 5.85
N PRO A 241 -12.22 -10.91 5.03
CA PRO A 241 -11.09 -11.17 4.17
C PRO A 241 -9.79 -11.32 4.98
N CYS A 242 -8.90 -12.20 4.52
CA CYS A 242 -7.56 -12.38 5.07
C CYS A 242 -6.52 -12.12 3.99
N LYS A 243 -5.64 -11.13 4.20
CA LYS A 243 -4.61 -10.74 3.25
C LYS A 243 -3.21 -10.87 3.84
N LEU A 244 -2.47 -11.88 3.40
CA LEU A 244 -1.08 -12.12 3.78
C LEU A 244 -0.14 -11.49 2.75
N ILE A 245 0.85 -10.74 3.21
CA ILE A 245 1.78 -10.01 2.33
C ILE A 245 3.20 -10.17 2.82
N CYS A 246 4.11 -10.52 1.92
CA CYS A 246 5.55 -10.55 2.11
C CYS A 246 6.28 -9.92 0.91
N ASN A 247 7.56 -9.59 1.08
CA ASN A 247 8.40 -9.07 0.00
C ASN A 247 9.69 -9.88 -0.09
N VAL A 248 9.99 -10.35 -1.29
CA VAL A 248 11.19 -11.10 -1.63
C VAL A 248 11.98 -10.37 -2.72
N GLN A 249 13.29 -10.30 -2.53
CA GLN A 249 14.25 -9.89 -3.54
C GLN A 249 15.04 -11.09 -4.03
N GLY A 250 15.54 -11.04 -5.27
CA GLY A 250 16.40 -12.07 -5.83
C GLY A 250 16.62 -11.80 -7.31
N ASP A 251 17.81 -12.14 -7.79
CA ASP A 251 18.18 -12.05 -9.20
C ASP A 251 18.92 -13.33 -9.61
N PRO A 252 18.39 -14.17 -10.51
CA PRO A 252 17.15 -14.00 -11.29
C PRO A 252 15.87 -13.94 -10.44
N ILE A 253 14.79 -13.37 -11.01
CA ILE A 253 13.48 -13.23 -10.35
C ILE A 253 13.03 -14.60 -9.78
N PRO A 254 12.81 -14.72 -8.46
CA PRO A 254 12.42 -15.98 -7.84
C PRO A 254 11.03 -16.48 -8.27
N LYS A 255 10.87 -17.79 -8.41
CA LYS A 255 9.56 -18.45 -8.44
C LYS A 255 8.99 -18.46 -7.01
N VAL A 256 7.72 -18.07 -6.84
CA VAL A 256 7.06 -17.99 -5.53
C VAL A 256 5.93 -19.01 -5.42
N GLU A 257 5.90 -19.76 -4.33
CA GLU A 257 4.89 -20.78 -4.02
C GLU A 257 4.32 -20.57 -2.61
N TRP A 258 3.03 -20.84 -2.42
CA TRP A 258 2.33 -20.66 -1.15
C TRP A 258 1.80 -21.99 -0.63
N PHE A 259 1.92 -22.19 0.68
CA PHE A 259 1.51 -23.40 1.37
C PHE A 259 0.66 -23.06 2.59
N LYS A 260 -0.34 -23.90 2.88
CA LYS A 260 -1.10 -23.93 4.13
C LYS A 260 -0.89 -25.29 4.77
N ASP A 261 -0.36 -25.31 5.99
CA ASP A 261 -0.07 -26.53 6.75
C ASP A 261 0.79 -27.53 5.97
N GLY A 262 1.74 -27.01 5.17
CA GLY A 262 2.63 -27.79 4.30
C GLY A 262 2.02 -28.21 2.96
N ILE A 263 0.74 -27.93 2.71
CA ILE A 263 0.04 -28.28 1.47
C ILE A 263 0.00 -27.06 0.54
N PRO A 264 0.36 -27.18 -0.75
CA PRO A 264 0.23 -26.08 -1.71
C PRO A 264 -1.19 -25.52 -1.74
N ILE A 265 -1.31 -24.18 -1.70
CA ILE A 265 -2.61 -23.51 -1.69
C ILE A 265 -3.25 -23.57 -3.08
N ASP A 266 -4.51 -23.98 -3.10
CA ASP A 266 -5.36 -23.98 -4.29
C ASP A 266 -5.77 -22.55 -4.71
N MET A 267 -5.62 -22.25 -6.00
CA MET A 267 -5.95 -20.95 -6.60
C MET A 267 -7.46 -20.68 -6.63
N ASP A 268 -8.30 -21.70 -6.47
CA ASP A 268 -9.76 -21.55 -6.50
C ASP A 268 -10.31 -20.86 -5.24
N ARG A 269 -9.60 -20.92 -4.11
CA ARG A 269 -9.99 -20.27 -2.85
C ARG A 269 -9.21 -19.00 -2.51
N ALA A 270 -8.03 -18.81 -3.08
CA ALA A 270 -7.14 -17.71 -2.74
C ALA A 270 -6.67 -16.96 -4.00
N HIS A 271 -6.72 -15.64 -3.94
CA HIS A 271 -6.10 -14.81 -4.97
C HIS A 271 -4.62 -14.60 -4.66
N LEU A 272 -3.75 -15.20 -5.47
CA LEU A 272 -2.30 -15.07 -5.36
C LEU A 272 -1.77 -14.06 -6.37
N THR A 273 -0.96 -13.11 -5.91
CA THR A 273 -0.22 -12.21 -6.80
C THR A 273 1.25 -12.17 -6.42
N TYR A 274 2.11 -12.19 -7.43
CA TYR A 274 3.53 -11.93 -7.28
C TYR A 274 3.95 -10.89 -8.32
N ARG A 275 4.17 -9.66 -7.87
CA ARG A 275 4.55 -8.55 -8.76
C ARG A 275 5.71 -7.77 -8.19
N SER A 276 6.77 -7.76 -8.97
CA SER A 276 7.98 -6.98 -8.75
C SER A 276 8.71 -7.30 -7.43
N GLY A 277 8.38 -8.38 -6.72
CA GLY A 277 8.95 -8.73 -5.41
C GLY A 277 7.91 -8.78 -4.29
N VAL A 278 6.72 -8.18 -4.48
CA VAL A 278 5.62 -8.28 -3.51
C VAL A 278 4.83 -9.54 -3.77
N CYS A 279 4.72 -10.39 -2.75
CA CYS A 279 3.92 -11.61 -2.77
C CYS A 279 2.68 -11.37 -1.90
N THR A 280 1.50 -11.58 -2.46
CA THR A 280 0.22 -11.41 -1.75
C THR A 280 -0.63 -12.66 -1.91
N MET A 281 -1.19 -13.14 -0.81
CA MET A 281 -2.25 -14.14 -0.78
C MET A 281 -3.48 -13.51 -0.13
N GLU A 282 -4.62 -13.56 -0.80
CA GLU A 282 -5.86 -12.97 -0.33
C GLU A 282 -7.01 -13.98 -0.35
N LEU A 283 -7.61 -14.24 0.81
CA LEU A 283 -8.87 -14.94 0.98
C LEU A 283 -9.98 -13.89 1.07
N PHE A 284 -10.99 -13.97 0.20
CA PHE A 284 -12.09 -12.99 0.19
C PHE A 284 -13.09 -13.19 1.33
N SER A 285 -13.18 -14.40 1.87
CA SER A 285 -14.07 -14.73 2.99
C SER A 285 -13.50 -15.90 3.80
N SER A 286 -13.05 -15.62 5.02
CA SER A 286 -12.36 -16.61 5.87
C SER A 286 -13.33 -17.59 6.53
N ARG A 287 -12.98 -18.86 6.52
CA ARG A 287 -13.71 -19.97 7.14
C ARG A 287 -12.90 -20.54 8.30
N MET A 288 -13.53 -21.34 9.17
CA MET A 288 -12.82 -21.93 10.32
C MET A 288 -11.67 -22.85 9.89
N ASP A 289 -11.80 -23.51 8.74
CA ASP A 289 -10.76 -24.36 8.13
C ASP A 289 -9.63 -23.57 7.47
N ASP A 290 -9.76 -22.24 7.32
CA ASP A 290 -8.70 -21.37 6.84
C ASP A 290 -7.66 -21.07 7.94
N ALA A 291 -7.93 -21.44 9.21
CA ALA A 291 -6.92 -21.41 10.25
C ALA A 291 -5.78 -22.40 9.95
N GLY A 292 -4.54 -22.01 10.25
CA GLY A 292 -3.36 -22.84 9.99
C GLY A 292 -2.08 -22.03 9.83
N THR A 293 -1.00 -22.72 9.49
CA THR A 293 0.31 -22.13 9.22
C THR A 293 0.49 -21.89 7.73
N TYR A 294 0.69 -20.63 7.36
CA TYR A 294 0.88 -20.20 5.98
C TYR A 294 2.36 -19.94 5.73
N ARG A 295 2.89 -20.51 4.65
CA ARG A 295 4.29 -20.33 4.21
C ARG A 295 4.31 -19.77 2.79
N CYS A 296 5.13 -18.75 2.58
CA CYS A 296 5.50 -18.28 1.25
C CYS A 296 6.97 -18.65 1.02
N GLU A 297 7.22 -19.42 -0.02
CA GLU A 297 8.55 -19.89 -0.40
C GLU A 297 8.95 -19.29 -1.74
N ALA A 298 10.22 -18.89 -1.86
CA ALA A 298 10.77 -18.29 -3.06
C ALA A 298 12.07 -18.99 -3.46
N THR A 299 12.17 -19.39 -4.73
CA THR A 299 13.30 -20.18 -5.26
C THR A 299 13.83 -19.60 -6.56
N ASN A 300 15.14 -19.47 -6.71
CA ASN A 300 15.82 -19.20 -7.98
C ASN A 300 17.04 -20.12 -8.15
N SER A 301 17.83 -19.93 -9.21
CA SER A 301 19.00 -20.75 -9.51
C SER A 301 20.13 -20.69 -8.46
N LEU A 302 20.08 -19.72 -7.54
CA LEU A 302 21.10 -19.51 -6.51
C LEU A 302 20.64 -19.94 -5.11
N GLY A 303 19.38 -20.29 -4.92
CA GLY A 303 18.90 -20.81 -3.65
C GLY A 303 17.40 -20.65 -3.43
N THR A 304 17.00 -20.92 -2.19
CA THR A 304 15.62 -20.84 -1.70
C THR A 304 15.61 -20.11 -0.38
N ASP A 305 14.59 -19.28 -0.17
CA ASP A 305 14.26 -18.67 1.11
C ASP A 305 12.75 -18.79 1.36
N TYR A 306 12.31 -18.67 2.61
CA TYR A 306 10.89 -18.74 2.95
C TYR A 306 10.54 -17.87 4.16
N THR A 307 9.25 -17.55 4.26
CA THR A 307 8.67 -16.92 5.44
C THR A 307 7.38 -17.62 5.80
N GLU A 308 7.08 -17.69 7.11
CA GLU A 308 5.88 -18.34 7.61
C GLU A 308 5.13 -17.47 8.62
N CYS A 309 3.82 -17.73 8.79
CA CYS A 309 3.00 -17.15 9.84
C CYS A 309 1.81 -18.04 10.19
N THR A 310 1.22 -17.83 11.36
CA THR A 310 0.01 -18.53 11.79
C THR A 310 -1.22 -17.64 11.62
N VAL A 311 -2.25 -18.15 10.95
CA VAL A 311 -3.58 -17.51 10.88
C VAL A 311 -4.53 -18.28 11.79
N ASN A 312 -5.17 -17.55 12.70
CA ASN A 312 -6.23 -18.08 13.55
C ASN A 312 -7.56 -17.50 13.08
N VAL A 313 -8.60 -18.33 12.96
CA VAL A 313 -9.95 -17.87 12.59
C VAL A 313 -10.91 -18.09 13.76
N GLN A 314 -11.63 -17.04 14.15
CA GLN A 314 -12.65 -17.07 15.18
C GLN A 314 -14.04 -16.93 14.57
N GLY A 315 -15.03 -17.58 15.18
CA GLY A 315 -16.42 -17.61 14.73
C GLY A 315 -17.38 -17.07 15.77
#